data_AF-A0A0Q8AGZ0-F1
#
_entry.id   AF-A0A0Q8AGZ0-F1
#
_cell.length_a   1.000
_cell.length_b   1.000
_cell.length_c   1.000
_cell.angle_alpha   90.00
_cell.angle_beta   90.00
_cell.angle_gamma   90.00
#
_symmetry.space_group_name_H-M   'P 1'
#
loop_
_entity.id
_entity.type
_entity.pdbx_description
1 polymer ?
#
loop_
_entity_poly.entity_id
_entity_poly.type
_entity_poly.pdbx_seq_one_letter_code
_entity_poly.pdbx_strand_id
1 'polypeptide(L)' 'MPGKYDLETTTLGELLDDPEARGIIVELVPELPDHPMIGFAKSMPAAAVLKMAGGQLPPDTLEELKTRIAAL' A
#
# COMPACT_ATOMS: atom_id res chain seq x y z
N MET A 1 -11.63 -14.53 2.34
CA MET A 1 -12.11 -13.95 1.08
C MET A 1 -10.87 -13.37 0.43
N PRO A 2 -10.38 -13.90 -0.71
CA PRO A 2 -9.23 -13.30 -1.35
C PRO A 2 -9.69 -11.95 -1.90
N GLY A 3 -9.10 -10.87 -1.39
CA GLY A 3 -9.23 -9.56 -1.99
C GLY A 3 -8.87 -9.61 -3.45
N LYS A 4 -9.51 -8.76 -4.23
CA LYS A 4 -9.26 -8.54 -5.64
C LYS A 4 -7.80 -8.13 -5.91
N TYR A 5 -7.11 -7.62 -4.88
CA TYR A 5 -5.71 -7.24 -4.92
C TYR A 5 -4.87 -8.08 -3.96
N ASP A 6 -3.80 -8.69 -4.50
CA ASP A 6 -2.90 -9.55 -3.75
C ASP A 6 -1.59 -8.79 -3.52
N LEU A 7 -1.42 -8.23 -2.32
CA LEU A 7 -0.31 -7.31 -1.99
C LEU A 7 1.09 -7.88 -2.26
N GLU A 8 1.22 -9.21 -2.34
CA GLU A 8 2.49 -9.89 -2.65
C GLU A 8 2.82 -9.87 -4.14
N THR A 9 1.82 -9.74 -5.01
CA THR A 9 1.98 -9.76 -6.47
C THR A 9 1.66 -8.41 -7.11
N THR A 10 0.65 -7.71 -6.61
CA THR A 10 0.25 -6.38 -7.06
C THR A 10 1.30 -5.36 -6.63
N THR A 11 1.74 -4.57 -7.60
CA THR A 11 2.70 -3.50 -7.33
C THR A 11 2.03 -2.32 -6.62
N LEU A 12 2.80 -1.54 -5.87
CA LEU A 12 2.26 -0.31 -5.29
C LEU A 12 1.76 0.65 -6.40
N GLY A 13 2.39 0.61 -7.58
CA GLY A 13 1.97 1.40 -8.74
C GLY A 13 0.54 1.11 -9.15
N GLU A 14 0.17 -0.16 -9.23
CA GLU A 14 -1.20 -0.57 -9.56
C GLU A 14 -2.20 -0.19 -8.48
N LEU A 15 -1.85 -0.33 -7.20
CA LEU A 15 -2.70 0.13 -6.09
C LEU A 15 -2.88 1.65 -6.06
N LEU A 16 -1.85 2.41 -6.45
CA LEU A 16 -1.94 3.87 -6.51
C LEU A 16 -2.66 4.36 -7.78
N ASP A 17 -2.75 3.52 -8.81
CA ASP A 17 -3.54 3.78 -10.01
C ASP A 17 -5.04 3.58 -9.73
N ASP A 18 -5.37 2.63 -8.87
CA ASP A 18 -6.72 2.43 -8.37
C ASP A 18 -7.13 3.54 -7.37
N PRO A 19 -8.22 4.28 -7.64
CA PRO A 19 -8.62 5.41 -6.80
C PRO A 19 -9.09 4.99 -5.40
N GLU A 20 -9.63 3.78 -5.24
CA GLU A 20 -10.08 3.26 -3.94
C GLU A 20 -8.87 2.87 -3.08
N ALA A 21 -7.94 2.09 -3.65
CA ALA A 21 -6.72 1.69 -2.96
C ALA A 21 -5.82 2.89 -2.65
N ARG A 22 -5.67 3.84 -3.59
CA ARG A 22 -4.99 5.11 -3.34
C ARG A 22 -5.62 5.89 -2.18
N GLY A 23 -6.95 5.95 -2.11
CA GLY A 23 -7.66 6.61 -1.03
C GLY A 23 -7.29 6.05 0.34
N ILE A 24 -7.30 4.71 0.47
CA ILE A 24 -6.92 4.02 1.71
C ILE A 24 -5.45 4.27 2.05
N ILE A 25 -4.55 4.20 1.06
CA ILE A 25 -3.12 4.45 1.25
C ILE A 25 -2.87 5.88 1.71
N VAL A 26 -3.53 6.88 1.11
CA VAL A 26 -3.38 8.29 1.51
C VAL A 26 -3.96 8.55 2.90
N GLU A 27 -5.06 7.88 3.26
CA GLU A 27 -5.69 8.03 4.59
C GLU A 27 -4.79 7.49 5.70
N LEU A 28 -4.17 6.33 5.47
CA LEU A 28 -3.34 5.65 6.48
C LEU A 28 -1.87 6.10 6.42
N VAL A 29 -1.36 6.41 5.23
CA VAL A 29 0.04 6.75 4.95
C VAL A 29 0.11 7.92 3.95
N PRO A 30 -0.25 9.14 4.39
CA PRO A 30 -0.28 10.32 3.52
C PRO A 30 1.09 10.71 2.96
N GLU A 31 2.17 10.25 3.59
CA GLU A 31 3.55 10.45 3.15
C GLU A 31 3.99 9.53 2.00
N LEU A 32 3.29 8.41 1.77
CA LEU A 32 3.68 7.44 0.74
C LEU A 32 3.63 8.00 -0.69
N PRO A 33 2.53 8.64 -1.14
CA PRO A 33 2.42 9.15 -2.51
C PRO A 33 3.34 10.34 -2.79
N ASP A 34 3.70 11.10 -1.75
CA ASP A 34 4.58 12.27 -1.83
C ASP A 34 6.06 11.90 -1.58
N HIS A 35 6.33 10.63 -1.27
CA HIS A 35 7.67 10.18 -0.96
C HIS A 35 8.61 10.35 -2.17
N PRO A 36 9.83 10.88 -2.03
CA PRO A 36 10.76 11.09 -3.15
C PRO A 36 11.12 9.79 -3.89
N MET A 37 10.98 8.64 -3.22
CA MET A 37 11.17 7.31 -3.81
C MET A 37 9.88 6.67 -4.35
N ILE A 38 8.76 7.39 -4.43
CA ILE A 38 7.49 6.82 -4.89
C ILE A 38 7.60 6.23 -6.30
N GLY A 39 8.37 6.85 -7.19
CA GLY A 39 8.63 6.31 -8.52
C GLY A 39 9.28 4.93 -8.51
N PHE A 40 10.14 4.66 -7.53
CA PHE A 40 10.75 3.34 -7.32
C PHE A 40 9.80 2.38 -6.60
N ALA A 41 9.11 2.86 -5.55
CA ALA A 41 8.15 2.09 -4.79
C ALA A 41 7.00 1.57 -5.68
N LYS A 42 6.58 2.34 -6.68
CA LYS A 42 5.57 1.93 -7.67
C LYS A 42 5.95 0.69 -8.46
N SER A 43 7.24 0.43 -8.70
CA SER A 43 7.71 -0.77 -9.38
C SER A 43 7.91 -1.97 -8.44
N MET A 44 7.76 -1.77 -7.12
CA MET A 44 7.90 -2.84 -6.13
C MET A 44 6.53 -3.41 -5.74
N PRO A 45 6.49 -4.68 -5.29
CA PRO A 45 5.30 -5.25 -4.68
C PRO A 45 4.84 -4.40 -3.49
N ALA A 46 3.54 -4.19 -3.37
CA ALA A 46 2.98 -3.38 -2.28
C ALA A 46 3.41 -3.93 -0.92
N ALA A 47 3.41 -5.25 -0.73
CA ALA A 47 3.88 -5.89 0.50
C ALA A 47 5.35 -5.59 0.83
N ALA A 48 6.21 -5.41 -0.17
CA ALA A 48 7.61 -5.06 0.04
C ALA A 48 7.73 -3.61 0.50
N VAL A 49 7.03 -2.68 -0.16
CA VAL A 49 7.00 -1.27 0.26
C VAL A 49 6.40 -1.14 1.65
N LEU A 50 5.32 -1.87 1.93
CA LEU A 50 4.67 -1.89 3.23
C LEU A 50 5.54 -2.53 4.32
N LYS A 51 6.39 -3.51 4.01
CA LYS A 51 7.39 -4.00 4.96
C LYS A 51 8.47 -2.95 5.27
N MET A 52 8.88 -2.17 4.27
CA MET A 52 9.82 -1.06 4.46
C MET A 52 9.17 0.07 5.27
N ALA A 53 7.93 0.44 4.93
CA ALA A 53 7.16 1.46 5.62
C ALA A 53 6.71 1.01 7.02
N GLY A 54 6.49 -0.29 7.25
CA GLY A 54 6.13 -0.87 8.55
C GLY A 54 7.23 -0.75 9.61
N GLY A 55 8.47 -0.41 9.22
CA GLY A 55 9.49 0.03 10.17
C GLY A 55 9.29 1.47 10.68
N GLN A 56 8.47 2.25 9.98
CA GLN A 56 8.13 3.65 10.30
C GLN A 56 6.66 3.84 10.71
N LEU A 57 5.78 2.90 10.35
CA LEU A 57 4.35 2.92 10.65
C LEU A 57 4.00 2.02 11.85
N PRO A 58 2.94 2.36 12.60
CA PRO A 58 2.39 1.48 13.61
C PRO A 58 1.92 0.15 12.98
N PRO A 59 2.09 -0.99 13.68
CA PRO A 59 1.63 -2.29 13.20
C PRO A 59 0.11 -2.32 12.95
N ASP A 60 -0.68 -1.62 13.78
CA ASP A 60 -2.14 -1.51 13.63
C ASP A 60 -2.54 -0.86 12.29
N THR A 61 -1.84 0.20 11.89
CA THR A 61 -2.07 0.90 10.61
C THR A 61 -1.73 0.00 9.42
N LEU A 62 -0.68 -0.80 9.55
CA LEU A 62 -0.27 -1.76 8.52
C LEU A 62 -1.29 -2.88 8.35
N GLU A 63 -1.81 -3.42 9.45
CA GLU A 63 -2.84 -4.46 9.41
C GLU A 63 -4.15 -3.92 8.84
N GLU A 64 -4.58 -2.73 9.25
CA GLU A 64 -5.78 -2.09 8.71
C GLU A 64 -5.66 -1.81 7.21
N LEU A 65 -4.50 -1.33 6.75
CA LEU A 65 -4.23 -1.15 5.33
C LEU A 65 -4.33 -2.48 4.57
N LYS A 66 -3.70 -3.54 5.09
CA LYS A 66 -3.75 -4.87 4.47
C LYS A 66 -5.17 -5.39 4.39
N THR A 67 -5.94 -5.28 5.46
CA THR A 67 -7.33 -5.72 5.52
C THR A 67 -8.20 -4.95 4.53
N ARG A 68 -8.04 -3.62 4.45
CA ARG A 68 -8.81 -2.79 3.53
C ARG A 68 -8.45 -3.03 2.06
N ILE A 69 -7.17 -3.13 1.72
CA ILE A 69 -6.72 -3.45 0.35
C ILE A 69 -7.17 -4.87 -0.04
N ALA A 70 -7.09 -5.83 0.88
CA ALA A 70 -7.58 -7.20 0.66
C ALA A 70 -9.11 -7.33 0.72
N ALA A 71 -9.85 -6.25 0.99
CA ALA A 71 -11.30 -6.22 0.91
C ALA A 71 -11.82 -5.58 -0.38
N LEU A 72 -10.97 -4.81 -1.07
CA LEU A 72 -11.20 -4.34 -2.44
C LEU A 72 -11.12 -5.51 -3.41
#